data_AF-A0A5C7F7C1-F1
#
_entry.id   AF-A0A5C7F7C1-F1
#
_cell.length_a   1.000
_cell.length_b   1.000
_cell.length_c   1.000
_cell.angle_alpha   90.00
_cell.angle_beta   90.00
_cell.angle_gamma   90.00
#
_symmetry.space_group_name_H-M   'P 1'
#
loop_
_entity.id
_entity.type
_entity.pdbx_description
1 polymer ?
#
loop_
_entity_poly.entity_id
_entity_poly.type
_entity_poly.pdbx_seq_one_letter_code
_entity_poly.pdbx_strand_id
1 'polypeptide(L)' 'MSWNNELIKQMEHKRNLMVITANKYGYTSAETIQYSQELDRLMNIYRCVSKYDYSERLWEKQALKN' A
#
# COMPACT_ATOMS: atom_id res chain seq x y z
N MET A 1 18.73 -0.15 -0.09
CA MET A 1 17.88 -1.27 0.34
C MET A 1 16.44 -0.79 0.32
N SER A 2 15.61 -1.44 -0.50
CA SER A 2 14.35 -0.90 -1.04
C SER A 2 13.24 -0.89 0.02
N TRP A 3 12.92 0.29 0.57
CA TRP A 3 11.77 0.53 1.45
C TRP A 3 10.45 0.01 0.85
N ASN A 4 10.35 -0.03 -0.47
CA ASN A 4 9.21 -0.59 -1.19
C ASN A 4 9.02 -2.09 -0.92
N ASN A 5 10.09 -2.86 -0.75
CA ASN A 5 9.98 -4.31 -0.51
C ASN A 5 9.37 -4.61 0.85
N GLU A 6 9.67 -3.80 1.86
CA GLU A 6 9.13 -3.99 3.22
C GLU A 6 7.65 -3.59 3.27
N LEU A 7 7.27 -2.47 2.65
CA LEU A 7 5.86 -2.08 2.49
C LEU A 7 5.04 -3.14 1.75
N ILE A 8 5.59 -3.70 0.66
CA ILE A 8 4.91 -4.77 -0.09
C ILE A 8 4.71 -6.01 0.78
N LYS A 9 5.72 -6.44 1.55
CA LYS A 9 5.58 -7.58 2.46
C LYS A 9 4.51 -7.34 3.53
N GLN A 10 4.45 -6.13 4.10
CA GLN A 10 3.44 -5.78 5.09
C GLN A 10 2.03 -5.76 4.49
N MET A 11 1.87 -5.27 3.26
CA MET A 11 0.60 -5.33 2.53
C MET A 11 0.15 -6.77 2.27
N GLU A 12 1.05 -7.64 1.78
CA GLU A 12 0.75 -9.06 1.56
C GLU A 12 0.38 -9.78 2.86
N HIS A 13 1.10 -9.50 3.94
CA HIS A 13 0.78 -10.07 5.25
C HIS A 13 -0.61 -9.64 5.74
N LYS A 14 -0.95 -8.36 5.65
CA LYS A 14 -2.27 -7.84 6.06
C LYS A 14 -3.39 -8.36 5.17
N ARG A 15 -3.15 -8.51 3.87
CA ARG A 15 -4.08 -9.15 2.93
C ARG A 15 -4.38 -10.59 3.33
N ASN A 16 -3.36 -11.37 3.68
CA ASN A 16 -3.55 -12.75 4.13
C ASN A 16 -4.37 -12.82 5.42
N LEU A 17 -4.10 -11.95 6.40
CA LEU A 17 -4.89 -11.88 7.64
C LEU A 17 -6.35 -11.50 7.36
N MET A 18 -6.59 -10.54 6.48
CA MET A 18 -7.95 -10.16 6.05
C MET A 18 -8.69 -11.36 5.44
N VAL A 19 -8.05 -12.11 4.54
CA VAL A 19 -8.66 -13.28 3.89
C VAL A 19 -8.93 -14.41 4.90
N ILE A 20 -7.97 -14.70 5.79
CA ILE A 20 -8.12 -15.72 6.83
C ILE A 20 -9.29 -15.37 7.76
N THR A 21 -9.37 -14.12 8.21
CA THR A 21 -10.45 -13.67 9.10
C THR A 21 -11.79 -13.58 8.38
N ALA A 22 -11.81 -13.18 7.11
CA ALA A 22 -13.03 -13.18 6.30
C ALA A 22 -13.61 -14.59 6.15
N ASN A 23 -12.73 -15.58 5.92
CA ASN A 23 -13.14 -16.98 5.83
C ASN A 23 -13.60 -17.54 7.19
N LYS A 24 -13.05 -17.04 8.30
CA LYS A 24 -13.36 -17.53 9.65
C LYS A 24 -14.60 -16.87 10.27
N TYR A 25 -14.76 -15.56 10.09
CA TYR A 25 -15.73 -14.72 10.79
C TYR A 25 -16.66 -13.94 9.85
N GLY A 26 -16.41 -13.99 8.55
CA GLY A 26 -17.16 -13.25 7.54
C GLY A 26 -16.54 -11.89 7.22
N TYR A 27 -16.80 -11.41 6.00
CA TYR A 27 -16.27 -10.14 5.48
C TYR A 27 -16.74 -8.90 6.23
N THR A 28 -17.87 -9.00 6.94
CA THR A 28 -18.46 -7.93 7.74
C THR A 28 -18.07 -7.98 9.22
N SER A 29 -17.21 -8.94 9.60
CA SER A 29 -16.70 -9.00 10.97
C SER A 29 -15.82 -7.80 11.27
N ALA A 30 -15.88 -7.30 12.50
CA ALA A 30 -15.08 -6.15 12.92
C ALA A 30 -13.58 -6.38 12.70
N GLU A 31 -13.10 -7.61 12.92
CA GLU A 31 -11.71 -7.99 12.68
C GLU A 31 -11.34 -7.91 11.19
N THR A 32 -12.17 -8.44 10.29
CA THR A 32 -11.92 -8.35 8.85
C THR A 32 -11.96 -6.91 8.34
N ILE A 33 -12.89 -6.09 8.85
CA ILE A 33 -12.99 -4.66 8.54
C ILE A 33 -11.75 -3.91 9.05
N GLN A 34 -11.24 -4.26 10.24
CA GLN A 34 -10.02 -3.66 10.75
C GLN A 34 -8.82 -3.99 9.85
N TYR A 35 -8.67 -5.25 9.43
CA TYR A 35 -7.59 -5.63 8.51
C TYR A 35 -7.71 -4.97 7.14
N SER A 36 -8.93 -4.77 6.61
CA SER A 36 -9.12 -4.05 5.34
C SER A 36 -8.70 -2.58 5.46
N GLN A 37 -9.08 -1.90 6.55
CA GLN A 37 -8.67 -0.51 6.81
C GLN A 37 -7.16 -0.36 6.99
N GLU A 38 -6.52 -1.30 7.67
CA GLU A 38 -5.06 -1.33 7.81
C GLU A 38 -4.36 -1.54 6.47
N LEU A 39 -4.88 -2.45 5.64
CA LEU A 39 -4.37 -2.69 4.29
C LEU A 39 -4.52 -1.44 3.39
N ASP A 40 -5.68 -0.77 3.44
CA ASP A 40 -5.93 0.46 2.69
C ASP A 40 -4.98 1.59 3.09
N ARG A 41 -4.68 1.73 4.39
CA ARG A 41 -3.68 2.69 4.88
C ARG A 41 -2.29 2.40 4.32
N LEU A 42 -1.86 1.14 4.33
CA LEU A 42 -0.57 0.74 3.76
C LEU A 42 -0.51 0.99 2.24
N MET A 43 -1.59 0.68 1.52
CA MET A 43 -1.68 0.97 0.09
C MET A 43 -1.61 2.48 -0.20
N ASN A 44 -2.25 3.31 0.62
CA ASN A 44 -2.16 4.76 0.47
C ASN A 44 -0.73 5.28 0.71
N ILE A 45 -0.05 4.78 1.75
CA ILE A 45 1.36 5.12 2.01
C ILE A 45 2.23 4.71 0.82
N TYR A 46 2.07 3.48 0.32
CA TYR A 46 2.81 3.01 -0.85
C TYR A 46 2.55 3.86 -2.09
N ARG A 47 1.29 4.23 -2.36
CA ARG A 47 0.93 5.15 -3.45
C ARG A 47 1.55 6.52 -3.27
N CYS A 48 1.58 7.08 -2.07
CA CYS A 48 2.24 8.36 -1.81
C CYS A 48 3.73 8.26 -2.11
N VAL A 49 4.44 7.31 -1.49
CA VAL A 49 5.87 7.11 -1.70
C VAL A 49 6.20 6.87 -3.19
N SER A 50 5.37 6.08 -3.88
CA SER A 50 5.55 5.79 -5.31
C SER A 50 5.20 6.97 -6.23
N LYS A 51 4.24 7.82 -5.85
CA LYS A 51 3.85 9.01 -6.63
C LYS A 51 4.85 10.15 -6.48
N TYR A 52 5.45 10.34 -5.31
CA TYR A 52 6.52 11.32 -5.13
C TYR A 52 7.71 11.00 -6.05
N ASP A 53 8.08 9.72 -6.17
CA ASP A 53 9.16 9.25 -7.06
C ASP A 53 8.87 9.46 -8.57
N TYR A 54 7.60 9.58 -8.97
CA TYR A 54 7.23 9.91 -10.36
C TYR A 54 7.11 11.41 -10.62
N SER A 55 6.63 12.18 -9.62
CA SER A 55 6.47 13.62 -9.75
C SER A 55 7.80 14.37 -9.85
N GLU A 56 8.82 13.96 -9.08
CA GLU A 56 10.15 14.59 -9.08
C GLU A 56 10.87 14.43 -10.43
N ARG A 57 10.78 13.25 -11.05
CA ARG A 57 11.41 12.95 -12.36
C ARG A 57 10.77 13.65 -13.55
N LEU A 58 9.55 14.17 -13.42
CA LEU A 58 8.85 14.88 -14.50
C LEU A 58 9.36 16.32 -14.64
N TRP A 59 9.61 17.00 -13.52
CA TRP A 59 10.13 18.37 -13.52
C TRP A 59 11.58 18.44 -14.05
N GLU A 60 12.43 17.46 -13.72
CA GLU A 60 13.80 17.37 -14.26
C GLU A 60 13.82 17.17 -15.80
N LYS A 61 12.93 16.33 -16.33
CA LYS A 61 12.83 16.10 -17.78
C LYS A 61 12.30 17.30 -18.56
N GLN A 62 11.51 18.15 -17.92
CA GLN A 62 11.04 19.42 -18.50
C GLN A 62 12.08 20.53 -18.35
N ALA A 63 12.86 20.55 -17.27
CA ALA A 63 13.94 21.52 -17.06
C ALA A 63 15.13 21.30 -18.00
N LEU A 64 15.46 20.04 -18.37
CA LEU A 64 16.52 19.71 -19.33
C LEU A 64 16.14 19.95 -20.81
N LYS A 65 14.92 20.42 -21.07
CA LYS A 65 14.41 20.72 -22.41
C LYS A 65 14.39 22.22 -22.74
N ASN A 66 14.86 23.08 -21.83
CA ASN A 66 15.04 24.52 -22.05
C ASN A 66 16.52 24.90 -22.06
#